data_AF-A0ABD3R4Z1-F1
#
_entry.id   AF-A0ABD3R4Z1-F1
#
_cell.length_a   1.000
_cell.length_b   1.000
_cell.length_c   1.000
_cell.angle_alpha   90.00
_cell.angle_beta   90.00
_cell.angle_gamma   90.00
#
_symmetry.space_group_name_H-M   'P 1'
#
loop_
_entity.id
_entity.type
_entity.pdbx_description
1 polymer ?
#
loop_
_entity_poly.entity_id
_entity_poly.type
_entity_poly.pdbx_seq_one_letter_code
_entity_poly.pdbx_strand_id
1 'polypeptide(L)'
;MIPGIRPWMSLFILCVGSVIISYQQMNYLSGSFLPSFGYDDAVGDPTDDVDEGEGVEMAEFREPKDGTIKSISLLGERNSGTRWIYGHLGLCFNHSIPVHRSLSRYKHWFQYDSSKIPSNTLSIAMFRDPLSWTWAMKEVPHHASAHVDLPWETFVTKEWTTERLFKDEEWMKHQMDMKNDTGRICQENFHYHEIVSCLTRPYPDGYWGEHRKHKFSQHQPFYEMRVNDPEGKPYANILEMRADKIRNFVESATYTNVKGFWHYQYEGLLKTGTEELVAKIERATGLKRNAEKCKIYEPQDRRKRKMDPKFVDYMMHHVDWEAEALVGYRRSTSA
;
A
#
# COMPACT_ATOMS: atom_id res chain seq x y z
N MET A 1 62.98 -6.96 -31.49
CA MET A 1 62.00 -6.60 -32.53
C MET A 1 60.62 -7.05 -32.09
N ILE A 2 59.62 -6.22 -32.35
CA ILE A 2 58.31 -6.11 -31.68
C ILE A 2 57.37 -7.32 -31.94
N PRO A 3 56.61 -7.78 -30.94
CA PRO A 3 55.27 -8.36 -31.14
C PRO A 3 54.22 -7.48 -30.42
N GLY A 4 52.99 -7.25 -30.88
CA GLY A 4 52.15 -7.89 -31.87
C GLY A 4 50.71 -7.67 -31.39
N ILE A 5 50.03 -6.67 -31.96
CA ILE A 5 48.71 -6.15 -31.55
C ILE A 5 47.60 -7.04 -32.09
N ARG A 6 46.58 -7.36 -31.27
CA ARG A 6 45.32 -8.02 -31.69
C ARG A 6 44.19 -6.98 -31.82
N PRO A 7 43.37 -6.99 -32.89
CA PRO A 7 42.17 -6.15 -32.97
C PRO A 7 40.93 -6.89 -32.44
N TRP A 8 40.06 -6.14 -31.75
CA TRP A 8 38.71 -6.54 -31.38
C TRP A 8 37.74 -6.14 -32.50
N MET A 9 36.92 -7.08 -32.96
CA MET A 9 35.79 -6.82 -33.86
C MET A 9 34.53 -6.58 -33.05
N SER A 10 33.94 -5.39 -33.23
CA SER A 10 32.60 -5.04 -32.77
C SER A 10 31.58 -5.40 -33.86
N LEU A 11 30.55 -6.17 -33.51
CA LEU A 11 29.43 -6.46 -34.38
C LEU A 11 28.20 -5.67 -33.89
N PHE A 12 27.80 -4.66 -34.66
CA PHE A 12 26.53 -3.95 -34.53
C PHE A 12 25.46 -4.70 -35.34
N ILE A 13 24.35 -5.06 -34.70
CA ILE A 13 23.14 -5.54 -35.40
C ILE A 13 22.06 -4.46 -35.24
N LEU A 14 21.75 -3.81 -36.35
CA LEU A 14 20.60 -2.95 -36.57
C LEU A 14 19.39 -3.83 -36.92
N CYS A 15 18.32 -3.79 -36.13
CA CYS A 15 17.01 -4.28 -36.54
C CYS A 15 16.11 -3.08 -36.83
N VAL A 16 15.93 -2.80 -38.11
CA VAL A 16 14.84 -1.99 -38.68
C VAL A 16 13.71 -2.95 -39.01
N GLY A 17 12.48 -2.65 -38.59
CA GLY A 17 11.34 -3.51 -38.88
C GLY A 17 9.99 -2.92 -38.47
N SER A 18 9.43 -2.11 -39.36
CA SER A 18 8.08 -1.57 -39.36
C SER A 18 6.99 -2.65 -39.45
N VAL A 19 5.90 -2.52 -38.68
CA VAL A 19 4.60 -3.18 -38.95
C VAL A 19 3.50 -2.20 -38.52
N ILE A 20 2.96 -1.41 -39.45
CA ILE A 20 1.66 -1.60 -40.14
C ILE A 20 0.45 -1.50 -39.20
N ILE A 21 -0.21 -0.35 -39.32
CA ILE A 21 -1.55 -0.01 -38.87
C ILE A 21 -2.56 -0.84 -39.69
N SER A 22 -3.52 -1.49 -39.03
CA SER A 22 -4.75 -1.95 -39.67
C SER A 22 -5.98 -1.46 -38.90
N TYR A 23 -6.63 -0.48 -39.52
CA TYR A 23 -7.97 0.02 -39.24
C TYR A 23 -9.01 -0.91 -39.91
N GLN A 24 -10.05 -1.33 -39.18
CA GLN A 24 -11.42 -1.62 -39.68
C GLN A 24 -12.31 -1.97 -38.46
N GLN A 25 -13.19 -1.06 -38.03
CA GLN A 25 -14.64 -0.99 -38.36
C GLN A 25 -15.49 -2.15 -37.79
N MET A 26 -16.39 -1.86 -36.85
CA MET A 26 -17.80 -1.59 -37.16
C MET A 26 -18.63 -1.17 -35.93
N ASN A 27 -19.60 -0.30 -36.24
CA ASN A 27 -20.63 0.32 -35.40
C ASN A 27 -21.59 -0.67 -34.75
N TYR A 28 -22.23 -0.29 -33.64
CA TYR A 28 -23.70 -0.30 -33.52
C TYR A 28 -24.21 0.68 -32.42
N LEU A 29 -25.03 1.60 -32.90
CA LEU A 29 -26.16 2.36 -32.30
C LEU A 29 -26.60 1.87 -30.89
N SER A 30 -26.89 2.71 -29.89
CA SER A 30 -27.96 3.72 -29.84
C SER A 30 -28.14 4.17 -28.38
N GLY A 31 -28.79 5.31 -28.15
CA GLY A 31 -29.57 5.49 -26.90
C GLY A 31 -29.21 6.69 -26.03
N SER A 32 -29.45 7.89 -26.53
CA SER A 32 -29.64 9.10 -25.74
C SER A 32 -30.88 8.98 -24.85
N PHE A 33 -30.73 9.09 -23.52
CA PHE A 33 -31.80 9.50 -22.62
C PHE A 33 -31.21 10.18 -21.38
N LEU A 34 -31.32 11.50 -21.34
CA LEU A 34 -31.18 12.31 -20.13
C LEU A 34 -32.59 12.51 -19.56
N PRO A 35 -32.80 12.33 -18.24
CA PRO A 35 -33.80 13.08 -17.53
C PRO A 35 -33.13 14.16 -16.67
N SER A 36 -33.52 15.39 -16.99
CA SER A 36 -33.54 16.54 -16.10
C SER A 36 -34.23 16.18 -14.79
N PHE A 37 -33.54 16.33 -13.66
CA PHE A 37 -34.19 16.37 -12.35
C PHE A 37 -34.27 17.82 -11.87
N GLY A 38 -35.51 18.26 -11.65
CA GLY A 38 -35.87 19.57 -11.15
C GLY A 38 -35.47 19.75 -9.70
N TYR A 39 -35.13 21.00 -9.40
CA TYR A 39 -35.03 21.57 -8.06
C TYR A 39 -36.46 21.79 -7.55
N ASP A 40 -36.85 21.09 -6.49
CA ASP A 40 -38.02 21.44 -5.69
C ASP A 40 -37.56 21.74 -4.26
N ASP A 41 -37.74 23.01 -3.87
CA ASP A 41 -37.57 23.53 -2.53
C ASP A 41 -38.67 22.97 -1.62
N ALA A 42 -38.28 22.23 -0.58
CA ALA A 42 -39.15 21.90 0.54
C ALA A 42 -38.42 22.16 1.86
N VAL A 43 -38.80 23.25 2.51
CA VAL A 43 -38.47 23.60 3.88
C VAL A 43 -39.21 22.61 4.80
N GLY A 44 -38.45 21.68 5.38
CA GLY A 44 -38.92 20.71 6.36
C GLY A 44 -38.16 20.86 7.68
N ASP A 45 -38.95 20.96 8.75
CA ASP A 45 -38.62 21.09 10.18
C ASP A 45 -37.66 19.98 10.68
N PRO A 46 -36.55 20.29 11.39
CA PRO A 46 -35.65 19.28 11.92
C PRO A 46 -36.14 18.79 13.29
N THR A 47 -36.88 17.69 13.31
CA THR A 47 -37.02 16.88 14.53
C THR A 47 -35.86 15.91 14.62
N ASP A 48 -35.17 15.94 15.76
CA ASP A 48 -34.05 15.08 16.15
C ASP A 48 -34.43 13.59 16.12
N ASP A 49 -34.26 12.96 14.96
CA ASP A 49 -34.09 11.51 14.87
C ASP A 49 -32.59 11.22 14.90
N VAL A 50 -32.11 10.87 16.10
CA VAL A 50 -30.79 10.26 16.29
C VAL A 50 -30.84 8.91 15.59
N ASP A 51 -30.41 8.91 14.33
CA ASP A 51 -30.09 7.71 13.57
C ASP A 51 -29.03 6.96 14.39
N GLU A 52 -29.46 5.94 15.12
CA GLU A 52 -28.60 4.92 15.73
C GLU A 52 -27.92 4.20 14.56
N GLY A 53 -26.89 4.86 14.02
CA GLY A 53 -26.15 4.38 12.86
C GLY A 53 -25.77 2.93 13.09
N GLU A 54 -26.22 2.09 12.16
CA GLU A 54 -25.87 0.67 12.11
C GLU A 54 -24.39 0.53 12.43
N GLY A 55 -24.11 0.00 13.63
CA GLY A 55 -22.74 -0.23 14.06
C GLY A 55 -22.07 -1.04 12.98
N VAL A 56 -21.12 -0.41 12.28
CA VAL A 56 -20.33 -1.07 11.23
C VAL A 56 -19.71 -2.28 11.89
N GLU A 57 -20.28 -3.45 11.60
CA GLU A 57 -19.84 -4.73 12.15
C GLU A 57 -18.38 -4.87 11.73
N MET A 58 -17.48 -4.60 12.68
CA MET A 58 -16.06 -4.55 12.41
C MET A 58 -15.71 -5.88 11.76
N ALA A 59 -15.06 -5.85 10.59
CA ALA A 59 -14.71 -7.07 9.87
C ALA A 59 -13.83 -7.95 10.76
N GLU A 60 -14.47 -8.83 11.53
CA GLU A 60 -13.83 -9.75 12.44
C GLU A 60 -12.91 -10.66 11.63
N PHE A 61 -11.92 -11.23 12.33
CA PHE A 61 -11.06 -12.28 11.81
C PHE A 61 -11.83 -13.26 10.93
N ARG A 62 -11.63 -13.14 9.62
CA ARG A 62 -12.21 -14.08 8.66
C ARG A 62 -11.29 -15.28 8.59
N GLU A 63 -11.51 -16.25 9.46
CA GLU A 63 -10.77 -17.51 9.40
C GLU A 63 -11.15 -18.28 8.12
N PRO A 64 -10.17 -18.65 7.28
CA PRO A 64 -10.45 -19.42 6.08
C PRO A 64 -10.84 -20.86 6.44
N LYS A 65 -11.64 -21.48 5.58
CA LYS A 65 -11.86 -22.93 5.66
C LYS A 65 -10.55 -23.68 5.37
N ASP A 66 -10.21 -24.64 6.22
CA ASP A 66 -9.02 -25.47 6.07
C ASP A 66 -8.91 -26.09 4.66
N GLY A 67 -7.70 -26.08 4.10
CA GLY A 67 -7.41 -26.62 2.77
C GLY A 67 -7.93 -25.81 1.58
N THR A 68 -8.61 -24.67 1.78
CA THR A 68 -9.25 -23.94 0.68
C THR A 68 -8.37 -22.85 0.05
N ILE A 69 -7.39 -22.32 0.79
CA ILE A 69 -6.55 -21.21 0.31
C ILE A 69 -5.65 -21.64 -0.85
N LYS A 70 -5.61 -20.81 -1.90
CA LYS A 70 -4.85 -21.04 -3.15
C LYS A 70 -3.83 -19.96 -3.48
N SER A 71 -3.83 -18.84 -2.78
CA SER A 71 -2.72 -17.87 -2.82
C SER A 71 -2.59 -17.15 -1.49
N ILE A 72 -1.40 -16.62 -1.21
CA ILE A 72 -1.12 -15.81 -0.01
C ILE A 72 -0.68 -14.43 -0.46
N SER A 73 -1.34 -13.39 0.03
CA SER A 73 -0.97 -11.99 -0.21
C SER A 73 -0.56 -11.33 1.09
N LEU A 74 0.67 -10.82 1.15
CA LEU A 74 1.15 -10.08 2.33
C LEU A 74 0.96 -8.58 2.13
N LEU A 75 0.19 -7.96 3.01
CA LEU A 75 0.02 -6.52 3.17
C LEU A 75 0.78 -6.01 4.39
N GLY A 76 0.95 -4.71 4.46
CA GLY A 76 1.45 -4.05 5.66
C GLY A 76 2.09 -2.73 5.31
N GLU A 77 2.09 -1.83 6.27
CA GLU A 77 2.63 -0.50 6.06
C GLU A 77 4.14 -0.56 5.76
N ARG A 78 4.68 0.55 5.23
CA ARG A 78 6.12 0.74 5.20
C ARG A 78 6.67 0.55 6.63
N ASN A 79 7.88 -0.01 6.76
CA ASN A 79 8.54 -0.19 8.08
C ASN A 79 7.82 -1.10 9.11
N SER A 80 6.82 -1.91 8.72
CA SER A 80 6.12 -2.87 9.60
C SER A 80 6.68 -4.31 9.60
N GLY A 81 7.86 -4.53 9.00
CA GLY A 81 8.48 -5.86 8.95
C GLY A 81 7.99 -6.77 7.81
N THR A 82 7.18 -6.26 6.87
CA THR A 82 6.70 -7.06 5.72
C THR A 82 7.81 -7.69 4.88
N ARG A 83 9.01 -7.09 4.82
CA ARG A 83 10.15 -7.70 4.11
C ARG A 83 10.61 -9.00 4.76
N TRP A 84 10.65 -9.04 6.09
CA TRP A 84 11.04 -10.23 6.86
C TRP A 84 10.00 -11.33 6.67
N ILE A 85 8.72 -11.03 6.90
CA ILE A 85 7.65 -12.03 6.79
C ILE A 85 7.49 -12.51 5.35
N TYR A 86 7.55 -11.62 4.35
CA TYR A 86 7.50 -12.05 2.95
C TYR A 86 8.62 -13.04 2.61
N GLY A 87 9.86 -12.74 3.03
CA GLY A 87 11.00 -13.64 2.79
C GLY A 87 10.79 -14.99 3.48
N HIS A 88 10.28 -14.98 4.71
CA HIS A 88 9.98 -16.19 5.47
C HIS A 88 8.91 -17.05 4.79
N LEU A 89 7.75 -16.47 4.47
CA LEU A 89 6.65 -17.17 3.78
C LEU A 89 7.10 -17.68 2.40
N GLY A 90 7.94 -16.91 1.70
CA GLY A 90 8.55 -17.32 0.44
C GLY A 90 9.39 -18.60 0.58
N LEU A 91 10.23 -18.69 1.59
CA LEU A 91 11.02 -19.90 1.89
C LEU A 91 10.13 -21.08 2.29
N CYS A 92 9.03 -20.81 3.00
CA CYS A 92 8.15 -21.83 3.52
C CYS A 92 7.18 -22.41 2.50
N PHE A 93 6.58 -21.60 1.63
CA PHE A 93 5.40 -22.00 0.86
C PHE A 93 5.49 -21.76 -0.65
N ASN A 94 6.40 -20.91 -1.12
CA ASN A 94 6.46 -20.51 -2.54
C ASN A 94 6.87 -21.64 -3.51
N HIS A 95 7.18 -22.83 -2.99
CA HIS A 95 7.40 -24.04 -3.79
C HIS A 95 6.09 -24.74 -4.19
N SER A 96 4.98 -24.45 -3.49
CA SER A 96 3.69 -25.14 -3.68
C SER A 96 2.51 -24.17 -3.89
N ILE A 97 2.58 -22.96 -3.35
CA ILE A 97 1.51 -21.95 -3.43
C ILE A 97 2.11 -20.56 -3.66
N PRO A 98 1.53 -19.72 -4.53
CA PRO A 98 2.03 -18.36 -4.76
C PRO A 98 2.01 -17.51 -3.49
N VAL A 99 3.12 -16.84 -3.20
CA VAL A 99 3.24 -15.84 -2.15
C VAL A 99 3.51 -14.47 -2.78
N HIS A 100 2.53 -13.58 -2.70
CA HIS A 100 2.53 -12.27 -3.36
C HIS A 100 2.96 -11.14 -2.41
N ARG A 101 3.57 -10.09 -3.00
CA ARG A 101 3.82 -8.78 -2.35
C ARG A 101 2.73 -7.77 -2.68
N SER A 102 1.57 -8.24 -3.12
CA SER A 102 0.48 -7.42 -3.62
C SER A 102 -0.84 -8.15 -3.40
N LEU A 103 -1.92 -7.39 -3.20
CA LEU A 103 -3.28 -7.91 -3.26
C LEU A 103 -3.95 -7.38 -4.53
N SER A 104 -4.45 -6.15 -4.52
CA SER A 104 -4.81 -5.42 -5.75
C SER A 104 -3.76 -4.39 -6.16
N ARG A 105 -2.96 -3.91 -5.20
CA ARG A 105 -1.76 -3.08 -5.41
C ARG A 105 -0.58 -3.64 -4.65
N TYR A 106 0.61 -3.08 -4.84
CA TYR A 106 1.75 -3.39 -4.00
C TYR A 106 1.41 -3.20 -2.51
N LYS A 107 1.93 -4.10 -1.68
CA LYS A 107 1.56 -4.34 -0.27
C LYS A 107 1.52 -3.14 0.68
N HIS A 108 2.18 -2.04 0.33
CA HIS A 108 2.28 -0.85 1.17
C HIS A 108 1.19 0.18 0.90
N TRP A 109 0.48 0.05 -0.23
CA TRP A 109 -0.48 1.04 -0.72
C TRP A 109 -1.91 0.67 -0.32
N PHE A 110 -2.83 1.61 -0.37
CA PHE A 110 -4.25 1.38 -0.23
C PHE A 110 -4.69 0.32 -1.23
N GLN A 111 -5.46 -0.64 -0.75
CA GLN A 111 -6.05 -1.69 -1.55
C GLN A 111 -7.46 -1.29 -1.97
N TYR A 112 -7.99 -2.00 -2.95
CA TYR A 112 -9.37 -1.92 -3.43
C TYR A 112 -9.80 -3.31 -3.90
N ASP A 113 -11.09 -3.64 -3.83
CA ASP A 113 -11.56 -4.92 -4.35
C ASP A 113 -11.41 -4.93 -5.88
N SER A 114 -10.90 -6.04 -6.41
CA SER A 114 -10.62 -6.18 -7.83
C SER A 114 -10.76 -7.63 -8.25
N SER A 115 -11.38 -7.84 -9.42
CA SER A 115 -11.42 -9.15 -10.08
C SER A 115 -10.04 -9.72 -10.41
N LYS A 116 -8.98 -8.89 -10.38
CA LYS A 116 -7.58 -9.30 -10.56
C LYS A 116 -7.00 -10.03 -9.35
N ILE A 117 -7.59 -9.90 -8.16
CA ILE A 117 -7.17 -10.63 -6.97
C ILE A 117 -7.42 -12.13 -7.25
N PRO A 118 -6.42 -13.03 -7.09
CA PRO A 118 -6.63 -14.46 -7.29
C PRO A 118 -7.74 -15.01 -6.39
N SER A 119 -8.53 -15.96 -6.88
CA SER A 119 -9.57 -16.59 -6.07
C SER A 119 -8.97 -17.37 -4.88
N ASN A 120 -9.73 -17.46 -3.79
CA ASN A 120 -9.30 -18.15 -2.56
C ASN A 120 -7.98 -17.61 -1.99
N THR A 121 -7.82 -16.29 -1.99
CA THR A 121 -6.66 -15.62 -1.43
C THR A 121 -6.78 -15.51 0.08
N LEU A 122 -5.67 -15.80 0.78
CA LEU A 122 -5.45 -15.42 2.16
C LEU A 122 -4.70 -14.08 2.17
N SER A 123 -5.33 -13.04 2.72
CA SER A 123 -4.69 -11.75 2.97
C SER A 123 -4.09 -11.74 4.38
N ILE A 124 -2.80 -11.44 4.48
CA ILE A 124 -2.11 -11.32 5.77
C ILE A 124 -1.61 -9.88 5.91
N ALA A 125 -2.10 -9.13 6.89
CA ALA A 125 -1.70 -7.74 7.11
C ALA A 125 -0.75 -7.62 8.32
N MET A 126 0.43 -7.02 8.10
CA MET A 126 1.43 -6.77 9.14
C MET A 126 1.36 -5.32 9.63
N PHE A 127 1.11 -5.16 10.92
CA PHE A 127 1.09 -3.87 11.61
C PHE A 127 2.22 -3.79 12.62
N ARG A 128 2.61 -2.57 12.96
CA ARG A 128 3.65 -2.28 13.95
C ARG A 128 3.13 -1.25 14.93
N ASP A 129 3.54 -1.33 16.19
CA ASP A 129 3.21 -0.35 17.22
C ASP A 129 3.31 1.09 16.67
N PRO A 130 2.27 1.94 16.84
CA PRO A 130 2.22 3.26 16.21
C PRO A 130 3.42 4.15 16.58
N LEU A 131 3.93 4.07 17.81
CA LEU A 131 5.10 4.86 18.23
C LEU A 131 6.36 4.41 17.47
N SER A 132 6.62 3.11 17.49
CA SER A 132 7.76 2.48 16.80
C SER A 132 7.69 2.62 15.29
N TRP A 133 6.49 2.54 14.73
CA TRP A 133 6.24 2.72 13.31
C TRP A 133 6.48 4.15 12.87
N THR A 134 5.88 5.14 13.54
CA THR A 134 6.03 6.56 13.18
C THR A 134 7.49 6.99 13.32
N TRP A 135 8.16 6.55 14.38
CA TRP A 135 9.60 6.79 14.54
C TRP A 135 10.42 6.15 13.41
N ALA A 136 10.08 4.93 12.98
CA ALA A 136 10.73 4.28 11.84
C ALA A 136 10.49 5.02 10.52
N MET A 137 9.26 5.47 10.28
CA MET A 137 8.88 6.24 9.11
C MET A 137 9.61 7.57 9.04
N LYS A 138 9.80 8.24 10.18
CA LYS A 138 10.60 9.46 10.28
C LYS A 138 12.07 9.24 9.95
N GLU A 139 12.65 8.12 10.40
CA GLU A 139 14.04 7.77 10.08
C GLU A 139 14.24 7.32 8.62
N VAL A 140 13.25 6.62 8.05
CA VAL A 140 13.31 6.00 6.72
C VAL A 140 12.00 6.23 5.93
N PRO A 141 11.72 7.48 5.51
CA PRO A 141 10.50 7.86 4.79
C PRO A 141 10.57 7.47 3.30
N HIS A 142 10.52 6.17 3.01
CA HIS A 142 10.57 5.66 1.63
C HIS A 142 9.49 6.30 0.74
N HIS A 143 9.90 6.86 -0.40
CA HIS A 143 9.04 7.54 -1.38
C HIS A 143 8.31 8.79 -0.86
N ALA A 144 8.65 9.29 0.33
CA ALA A 144 8.07 10.51 0.88
C ALA A 144 9.12 11.62 0.85
N SER A 145 9.39 12.14 -0.35
CA SER A 145 10.47 13.11 -0.61
C SER A 145 10.37 14.39 0.21
N ALA A 146 9.17 14.95 0.39
CA ALA A 146 8.91 16.14 1.18
C ALA A 146 8.95 15.91 2.72
N HIS A 147 9.15 14.67 3.17
CA HIS A 147 9.17 14.28 4.59
C HIS A 147 10.53 13.75 5.05
N VAL A 148 11.58 13.93 4.25
CA VAL A 148 12.93 13.46 4.61
C VAL A 148 13.65 14.48 5.47
N ASP A 149 14.39 13.98 6.48
CA ASP A 149 15.27 14.76 7.36
C ASP A 149 14.54 15.87 8.15
N LEU A 150 13.23 15.70 8.38
CA LEU A 150 12.45 16.57 9.25
C LEU A 150 12.66 16.25 10.74
N PRO A 151 12.61 17.25 11.64
CA PRO A 151 12.38 17.04 13.07
C PRO A 151 11.11 16.23 13.30
N TRP A 152 11.01 15.52 14.43
CA TRP A 152 9.86 14.62 14.64
C TRP A 152 8.55 15.42 14.72
N GLU A 153 8.59 16.62 15.30
CA GLU A 153 7.45 17.53 15.44
C GLU A 153 6.89 17.87 14.07
N THR A 154 7.73 18.40 13.18
CA THR A 154 7.31 18.73 11.82
C THR A 154 6.92 17.48 11.04
N PHE A 155 7.59 16.35 11.25
CA PHE A 155 7.25 15.12 10.53
C PHE A 155 5.83 14.62 10.84
N VAL A 156 5.40 14.69 12.11
CA VAL A 156 4.08 14.19 12.53
C VAL A 156 2.96 15.21 12.35
N THR A 157 3.25 16.50 12.13
CA THR A 157 2.24 17.54 11.92
C THR A 157 2.16 18.05 10.48
N LYS A 158 3.15 17.75 9.63
CA LYS A 158 3.15 18.19 8.23
C LYS A 158 2.10 17.40 7.45
N GLU A 159 1.36 18.12 6.61
CA GLU A 159 0.44 17.57 5.61
C GLU A 159 1.12 16.48 4.76
N TRP A 160 0.46 15.33 4.62
CA TRP A 160 1.01 14.16 3.94
C TRP A 160 0.93 14.31 2.41
N THR A 161 1.79 15.16 1.87
CA THR A 161 1.86 15.42 0.43
C THR A 161 3.23 15.92 -0.02
N THR A 162 3.35 16.14 -1.32
CA THR A 162 4.41 16.89 -1.98
C THR A 162 3.80 17.75 -3.08
N GLU A 163 4.54 18.75 -3.55
CA GLU A 163 4.16 19.51 -4.73
C GLU A 163 3.96 18.57 -5.93
N ARG A 164 2.84 18.72 -6.62
CA ARG A 164 2.59 18.01 -7.88
C ARG A 164 3.37 18.71 -8.99
N LEU A 165 4.21 17.94 -9.68
CA LEU A 165 5.08 18.49 -10.73
C LEU A 165 4.33 18.61 -12.05
N PHE A 166 4.74 19.59 -12.87
CA PHE A 166 4.17 19.85 -14.20
C PHE A 166 3.99 18.60 -15.08
N LYS A 167 4.94 17.66 -15.06
CA LYS A 167 4.86 16.41 -15.85
C LYS A 167 3.65 15.54 -15.47
N ASP A 168 3.23 15.54 -14.19
CA ASP A 168 2.03 14.83 -13.77
C ASP A 168 0.77 15.46 -14.38
N GLU A 169 0.70 16.79 -14.43
CA GLU A 169 -0.43 17.51 -15.00
C GLU A 169 -0.53 17.31 -16.50
N GLU A 170 0.60 17.35 -17.21
CA GLU A 170 0.65 17.01 -18.64
C GLU A 170 0.21 15.56 -18.89
N TRP A 171 0.64 14.62 -18.05
CA TRP A 171 0.23 13.22 -18.15
C TRP A 171 -1.29 13.07 -18.00
N MET A 172 -1.89 13.74 -17.03
CA MET A 172 -3.34 13.73 -16.82
C MET A 172 -4.09 14.27 -18.04
N LYS A 173 -3.67 15.43 -18.57
CA LYS A 173 -4.27 16.02 -19.78
C LYS A 173 -4.16 15.05 -20.97
N HIS A 174 -2.98 14.47 -21.19
CA HIS A 174 -2.76 13.50 -22.26
C HIS A 174 -3.66 12.26 -22.13
N GLN A 175 -3.86 11.73 -20.92
CA GLN A 175 -4.73 10.58 -20.70
C GLN A 175 -6.23 10.91 -20.92
N MET A 176 -6.66 12.12 -20.58
CA MET A 176 -8.00 12.60 -20.90
C MET A 176 -8.24 12.68 -22.41
N ASP A 177 -7.26 13.19 -23.15
CA ASP A 177 -7.33 13.28 -24.62
C ASP A 177 -7.43 11.90 -25.28
N MET A 178 -6.77 10.89 -24.70
CA MET A 178 -6.84 9.50 -25.16
C MET A 178 -8.14 8.77 -24.78
N LYS A 179 -9.07 9.42 -24.07
CA LYS A 179 -10.34 8.83 -23.60
C LYS A 179 -10.15 7.55 -22.79
N ASN A 180 -9.14 7.49 -21.93
CA ASN A 180 -8.96 6.37 -21.01
C ASN A 180 -10.11 6.36 -20.00
N ASP A 181 -11.04 5.41 -20.18
CA ASP A 181 -12.30 5.29 -19.46
C ASP A 181 -12.14 4.73 -18.04
N THR A 182 -11.04 4.04 -17.75
CA THR A 182 -10.82 3.44 -16.44
C THR A 182 -10.52 4.45 -15.34
N GLY A 183 -10.03 5.64 -15.69
CA GLY A 183 -9.54 6.68 -14.77
C GLY A 183 -8.30 6.31 -13.94
N ARG A 184 -7.89 5.03 -13.93
CA ARG A 184 -6.75 4.49 -13.16
C ARG A 184 -5.44 4.60 -13.94
N ILE A 185 -5.02 5.84 -14.16
CA ILE A 185 -3.92 6.19 -15.07
C ILE A 185 -2.55 6.33 -14.39
N CYS A 186 -2.49 6.20 -13.07
CA CYS A 186 -1.29 6.44 -12.28
C CYS A 186 -0.59 5.14 -11.88
N GLN A 187 0.62 5.29 -11.33
CA GLN A 187 1.36 4.18 -10.73
C GLN A 187 0.45 3.34 -9.81
N GLU A 188 0.60 2.02 -9.87
CA GLU A 188 -0.17 1.08 -9.06
C GLU A 188 -1.70 1.16 -9.26
N ASN A 189 -2.16 1.60 -10.44
CA ASN A 189 -3.59 1.71 -10.80
C ASN A 189 -4.37 2.64 -9.86
N PHE A 190 -3.74 3.70 -9.36
CA PHE A 190 -4.43 4.80 -8.70
C PHE A 190 -5.12 5.70 -9.72
N HIS A 191 -6.26 6.29 -9.33
CA HIS A 191 -6.80 7.46 -10.01
C HIS A 191 -5.90 8.66 -9.74
N TYR A 192 -5.98 9.67 -10.62
CA TYR A 192 -5.14 10.86 -10.51
C TYR A 192 -5.29 11.63 -9.20
N HIS A 193 -6.52 11.76 -8.69
CA HIS A 193 -6.79 12.43 -7.42
C HIS A 193 -6.41 11.58 -6.19
N GLU A 194 -6.21 10.26 -6.33
CA GLU A 194 -5.88 9.38 -5.20
C GLU A 194 -4.38 9.42 -4.84
N ILE A 195 -3.52 10.02 -5.68
CA ILE A 195 -2.05 9.94 -5.52
C ILE A 195 -1.30 11.18 -6.02
N VAL A 196 -0.21 11.50 -5.32
CA VAL A 196 0.88 12.38 -5.78
C VAL A 196 2.22 11.68 -5.55
N SER A 197 3.04 11.36 -6.53
CA SER A 197 2.95 11.67 -7.95
C SER A 197 2.15 10.59 -8.70
N CYS A 198 1.59 10.93 -9.85
CA CYS A 198 1.00 9.96 -10.77
C CYS A 198 2.09 9.17 -11.49
N LEU A 199 3.16 9.85 -11.89
CA LEU A 199 4.34 9.26 -12.54
C LEU A 199 5.34 8.72 -11.50
N THR A 200 5.99 7.61 -11.83
CA THR A 200 7.03 7.01 -10.96
C THR A 200 8.31 7.85 -10.89
N ARG A 201 8.63 8.65 -11.91
CA ARG A 201 9.82 9.52 -11.94
C ARG A 201 9.46 10.89 -12.50
N PRO A 202 8.80 11.75 -11.71
CA PRO A 202 8.28 13.02 -12.20
C PRO A 202 9.36 14.12 -12.26
N TYR A 203 10.48 13.95 -11.55
CA TYR A 203 11.56 14.93 -11.52
C TYR A 203 12.32 14.98 -12.85
N PRO A 204 12.78 16.17 -13.32
CA PRO A 204 13.68 16.27 -14.45
C PRO A 204 15.07 15.69 -14.12
N ASP A 205 15.82 15.34 -15.17
CA ASP A 205 17.20 14.89 -15.00
C ASP A 205 18.04 15.98 -14.33
N GLY A 206 18.91 15.58 -13.40
CA GLY A 206 19.75 16.51 -12.63
C GLY A 206 19.03 17.28 -11.51
N TYR A 207 17.71 17.10 -11.30
CA TYR A 207 16.95 17.81 -10.25
C TYR A 207 17.60 17.76 -8.85
N TRP A 208 18.23 16.64 -8.51
CA TRP A 208 18.85 16.43 -7.20
C TRP A 208 20.35 16.79 -7.17
N GLY A 209 20.91 17.26 -8.28
CA GLY A 209 22.35 17.49 -8.46
C GLY A 209 23.19 16.21 -8.42
N GLU A 210 24.51 16.34 -8.60
CA GLU A 210 25.44 15.19 -8.56
C GLU A 210 25.60 14.59 -7.15
N HIS A 211 25.32 15.37 -6.11
CA HIS A 211 25.68 15.03 -4.72
C HIS A 211 24.59 14.32 -3.91
N ARG A 212 23.33 14.32 -4.36
CA ARG A 212 22.26 13.59 -3.65
C ARG A 212 22.01 12.24 -4.32
N LYS A 213 22.76 11.24 -3.89
CA LYS A 213 22.35 9.83 -4.09
C LYS A 213 20.93 9.70 -3.51
N HIS A 214 20.00 9.17 -4.31
CA HIS A 214 18.58 9.13 -3.97
C HIS A 214 18.34 8.37 -2.65
N LYS A 215 18.23 9.13 -1.55
CA LYS A 215 17.97 8.57 -0.23
C LYS A 215 16.53 8.08 -0.22
N PHE A 216 16.32 6.84 0.24
CA PHE A 216 14.99 6.23 0.41
C PHE A 216 14.04 6.37 -0.79
N SER A 217 14.55 6.26 -2.01
CA SER A 217 13.76 6.37 -3.24
C SER A 217 13.04 7.72 -3.43
N GLN A 218 13.62 8.83 -2.93
CA GLN A 218 13.11 10.20 -3.12
C GLN A 218 12.78 10.58 -4.56
N HIS A 219 13.44 9.98 -5.55
CA HIS A 219 13.18 10.20 -6.97
C HIS A 219 11.86 9.59 -7.47
N GLN A 220 11.15 8.83 -6.62
CA GLN A 220 9.87 8.19 -6.91
C GLN A 220 8.85 8.54 -5.81
N PRO A 221 8.29 9.75 -5.81
CA PRO A 221 7.39 10.18 -4.75
C PRO A 221 6.05 9.44 -4.84
N PHE A 222 5.53 9.01 -3.68
CA PHE A 222 4.32 8.21 -3.56
C PHE A 222 3.57 8.56 -2.27
N TYR A 223 2.75 9.60 -2.38
CA TYR A 223 1.82 10.13 -1.39
C TYR A 223 0.41 9.76 -1.79
N GLU A 224 -0.26 9.02 -0.93
CA GLU A 224 -1.65 8.62 -1.12
C GLU A 224 -2.54 9.67 -0.48
N MET A 225 -3.55 10.11 -1.22
CA MET A 225 -4.51 11.13 -0.79
C MET A 225 -5.62 10.51 0.06
N ARG A 226 -6.50 11.35 0.63
CA ARG A 226 -7.63 10.91 1.45
C ARG A 226 -8.49 9.90 0.68
N VAL A 227 -8.80 8.78 1.33
CA VAL A 227 -9.65 7.74 0.74
C VAL A 227 -11.04 8.30 0.52
N ASN A 228 -11.67 7.96 -0.61
CA ASN A 228 -13.00 8.43 -1.00
C ASN A 228 -13.14 9.97 -1.14
N ASP A 229 -12.03 10.70 -1.29
CA ASP A 229 -12.04 12.14 -1.56
C ASP A 229 -11.88 12.40 -3.08
N PRO A 230 -12.95 12.80 -3.79
CA PRO A 230 -12.88 13.02 -5.24
C PRO A 230 -12.03 14.25 -5.61
N GLU A 231 -11.81 15.18 -4.67
CA GLU A 231 -10.95 16.35 -4.87
C GLU A 231 -9.47 16.01 -4.66
N GLY A 232 -9.17 14.85 -4.08
CA GLY A 232 -7.82 14.38 -3.85
C GLY A 232 -7.08 15.17 -2.78
N LYS A 233 -7.79 15.58 -1.72
CA LYS A 233 -7.17 16.30 -0.61
C LYS A 233 -6.14 15.40 0.10
N PRO A 234 -4.99 15.95 0.50
CA PRO A 234 -4.04 15.21 1.31
C PRO A 234 -4.55 15.02 2.75
N TYR A 235 -3.94 14.08 3.47
CA TYR A 235 -4.15 13.96 4.90
C TYR A 235 -3.48 15.13 5.62
N ALA A 236 -4.09 15.64 6.70
CA ALA A 236 -3.52 16.74 7.45
C ALA A 236 -2.16 16.35 8.08
N ASN A 237 -1.95 15.05 8.31
CA ASN A 237 -0.67 14.48 8.70
C ASN A 237 -0.59 12.96 8.46
N ILE A 238 0.59 12.39 8.74
CA ILE A 238 0.85 10.95 8.58
C ILE A 238 0.04 10.05 9.53
N LEU A 239 -0.40 10.56 10.69
CA LEU A 239 -1.20 9.78 11.66
C LEU A 239 -2.61 9.54 11.14
N GLU A 240 -3.23 10.55 10.53
CA GLU A 240 -4.53 10.38 9.84
C GLU A 240 -4.40 9.37 8.68
N MET A 241 -3.37 9.51 7.84
CA MET A 241 -3.13 8.57 6.73
C MET A 241 -2.98 7.12 7.22
N ARG A 242 -2.29 6.94 8.34
CA ARG A 242 -2.11 5.62 8.97
C ARG A 242 -3.44 5.05 9.48
N ALA A 243 -4.27 5.86 10.14
CA ALA A 243 -5.56 5.40 10.65
C ALA A 243 -6.42 4.83 9.50
N ASP A 244 -6.50 5.55 8.39
CA ASP A 244 -7.23 5.09 7.21
C ASP A 244 -6.55 3.91 6.51
N LYS A 245 -5.21 3.82 6.56
CA LYS A 245 -4.48 2.64 6.07
C LYS A 245 -4.87 1.39 6.83
N ILE A 246 -5.01 1.48 8.15
CA ILE A 246 -5.45 0.36 8.99
C ILE A 246 -6.86 -0.06 8.57
N ARG A 247 -7.79 0.90 8.51
CA ARG A 247 -9.18 0.63 8.10
C ARG A 247 -9.25 -0.05 6.74
N ASN A 248 -8.52 0.47 5.75
CA ASN A 248 -8.49 -0.10 4.40
C ASN A 248 -7.87 -1.51 4.35
N PHE A 249 -6.84 -1.79 5.15
CA PHE A 249 -6.27 -3.14 5.19
C PHE A 249 -7.21 -4.14 5.87
N VAL A 250 -7.91 -3.74 6.93
CA VAL A 250 -8.94 -4.55 7.58
C VAL A 250 -10.12 -4.79 6.63
N GLU A 251 -10.55 -3.77 5.90
CA GLU A 251 -11.60 -3.85 4.88
C GLU A 251 -11.28 -4.90 3.80
N SER A 252 -10.00 -5.19 3.52
CA SER A 252 -9.63 -6.23 2.55
C SER A 252 -10.17 -7.63 2.88
N ALA A 253 -10.62 -7.87 4.12
CA ALA A 253 -11.32 -9.09 4.51
C ALA A 253 -12.66 -9.32 3.79
N THR A 254 -13.30 -8.23 3.33
CA THR A 254 -14.59 -8.25 2.63
C THR A 254 -14.45 -8.46 1.13
N TYR A 255 -13.24 -8.35 0.58
CA TYR A 255 -13.01 -8.45 -0.86
C TYR A 255 -13.44 -9.80 -1.41
N THR A 256 -14.03 -9.78 -2.61
CA THR A 256 -14.74 -10.91 -3.23
C THR A 256 -13.91 -12.20 -3.24
N ASN A 257 -12.62 -12.08 -3.59
CA ASN A 257 -11.70 -13.19 -3.74
C ASN A 257 -10.83 -13.48 -2.51
N VAL A 258 -10.94 -12.67 -1.46
CA VAL A 258 -10.30 -12.92 -0.18
C VAL A 258 -11.18 -13.85 0.64
N LYS A 259 -10.65 -15.04 0.96
CA LYS A 259 -11.38 -16.08 1.73
C LYS A 259 -10.83 -16.28 3.14
N GLY A 260 -9.74 -15.61 3.46
CA GLY A 260 -9.27 -15.46 4.83
C GLY A 260 -8.51 -14.15 5.00
N PHE A 261 -8.62 -13.56 6.19
CA PHE A 261 -7.87 -12.38 6.58
C PHE A 261 -7.28 -12.58 7.96
N TRP A 262 -5.97 -12.41 8.07
CA TRP A 262 -5.27 -12.40 9.35
C TRP A 262 -4.45 -11.12 9.47
N HIS A 263 -4.50 -10.49 10.63
CA HIS A 263 -3.56 -9.44 10.97
C HIS A 263 -2.58 -9.92 12.04
N TYR A 264 -1.34 -9.43 11.96
CA TYR A 264 -0.30 -9.71 12.95
C TYR A 264 0.39 -8.43 13.36
N GLN A 265 0.63 -8.32 14.67
CA GLN A 265 1.51 -7.31 15.23
C GLN A 265 2.96 -7.78 15.08
N TYR A 266 3.80 -6.91 14.54
CA TYR A 266 5.22 -7.16 14.35
C TYR A 266 5.90 -7.57 15.67
N GLU A 267 5.57 -6.86 16.75
CA GLU A 267 6.04 -7.13 18.11
C GLU A 267 5.57 -8.50 18.63
N GLY A 268 4.35 -8.89 18.28
CA GLY A 268 3.80 -10.21 18.60
C GLY A 268 4.63 -11.33 18.00
N LEU A 269 4.90 -11.26 16.69
CA LEU A 269 5.74 -12.25 15.99
C LEU A 269 7.20 -12.26 16.47
N LEU A 270 7.74 -11.12 16.91
CA LEU A 270 9.05 -11.11 17.56
C LEU A 270 9.00 -11.83 18.91
N LYS A 271 7.93 -11.66 19.69
CA LYS A 271 7.81 -12.25 21.03
C LYS A 271 7.56 -13.75 21.00
N THR A 272 6.73 -14.23 20.07
CA THR A 272 6.28 -15.64 20.03
C THR A 272 6.97 -16.46 18.94
N GLY A 273 7.69 -15.82 18.01
CA GLY A 273 8.24 -16.49 16.84
C GLY A 273 7.20 -16.67 15.73
N THR A 274 7.52 -17.49 14.73
CA THR A 274 6.66 -17.70 13.54
C THR A 274 6.00 -19.08 13.47
N GLU A 275 6.11 -19.90 14.52
CA GLU A 275 5.58 -21.27 14.52
C GLU A 275 4.07 -21.28 14.29
N GLU A 276 3.32 -20.49 15.05
CA GLU A 276 1.86 -20.41 14.96
C GLU A 276 1.41 -19.95 13.56
N LEU A 277 2.03 -18.89 13.03
CA LEU A 277 1.74 -18.37 11.70
C LEU A 277 1.92 -19.46 10.64
N VAL A 278 3.05 -20.17 10.66
CA VAL A 278 3.35 -21.22 9.70
C VAL A 278 2.35 -22.37 9.85
N ALA A 279 2.05 -22.81 11.07
CA ALA A 279 1.07 -23.86 11.32
C ALA A 279 -0.34 -23.47 10.86
N LYS A 280 -0.76 -22.21 11.06
CA LYS A 280 -2.02 -21.67 10.54
C LYS A 280 -2.07 -21.74 9.02
N ILE A 281 -1.00 -21.33 8.33
CA ILE A 281 -0.93 -21.42 6.86
C ILE A 281 -0.99 -22.88 6.39
N GLU A 282 -0.29 -23.81 7.04
CA GLU A 282 -0.35 -25.23 6.70
C GLU A 282 -1.80 -25.77 6.79
N ARG A 283 -2.56 -25.38 7.82
CA ARG A 283 -3.98 -25.74 7.94
C ARG A 283 -4.85 -25.09 6.86
N ALA A 284 -4.75 -23.77 6.70
CA ALA A 284 -5.57 -23.02 5.75
C ALA A 284 -5.36 -23.45 4.28
N THR A 285 -4.14 -23.86 3.93
CA THR A 285 -3.77 -24.28 2.58
C THR A 285 -3.86 -25.79 2.37
N GLY A 286 -3.81 -26.59 3.45
CA GLY A 286 -3.65 -28.05 3.39
C GLY A 286 -2.25 -28.49 2.92
N LEU A 287 -1.31 -27.56 2.79
CA LEU A 287 0.06 -27.82 2.33
C LEU A 287 1.01 -27.91 3.52
N LYS A 288 2.13 -28.59 3.32
CA LYS A 288 3.24 -28.58 4.27
C LYS A 288 4.28 -27.53 3.88
N ARG A 289 4.88 -26.90 4.88
CA ARG A 289 6.03 -26.02 4.68
C ARG A 289 7.21 -26.79 4.10
N ASN A 290 8.09 -26.09 3.40
CA ASN A 290 9.32 -26.69 2.89
C ASN A 290 10.23 -27.12 4.05
N ALA A 291 10.39 -28.43 4.28
CA ALA A 291 11.13 -28.94 5.44
C ALA A 291 12.62 -28.55 5.46
N GLU A 292 13.22 -28.32 4.29
CA GLU A 292 14.65 -28.00 4.18
C GLU A 292 14.93 -26.49 4.27
N LYS A 293 14.08 -25.67 3.64
CA LYS A 293 14.28 -24.22 3.50
C LYS A 293 13.53 -23.41 4.54
N CYS A 294 12.39 -23.90 5.04
CA CYS A 294 11.60 -23.21 6.05
C CYS A 294 12.16 -23.47 7.44
N LYS A 295 12.87 -22.48 7.99
CA LYS A 295 13.23 -22.46 9.41
C LYS A 295 12.25 -21.57 10.15
N ILE A 296 11.57 -22.13 11.14
CA ILE A 296 10.75 -21.35 12.07
C ILE A 296 11.66 -20.34 12.77
N TYR A 297 11.24 -19.08 12.81
CA TYR A 297 11.93 -18.08 13.59
C TYR A 297 11.46 -18.19 15.03
N GLU A 298 12.41 -18.46 15.92
CA GLU A 298 12.19 -18.41 17.37
C GLU A 298 11.89 -16.98 17.84
N PRO A 299 11.36 -16.82 19.07
CA PRO A 299 11.32 -15.54 19.76
C PRO A 299 12.63 -14.76 19.64
N GLN A 300 12.52 -13.49 19.29
CA GLN A 300 13.62 -12.55 19.07
C GLN A 300 13.51 -11.38 20.04
N ASP A 301 14.54 -11.20 20.86
CA ASP A 301 14.72 -9.96 21.60
C ASP A 301 15.40 -8.91 20.71
N ARG A 302 14.64 -7.86 20.36
CA ARG A 302 15.15 -6.75 19.55
C ARG A 302 15.32 -5.51 20.42
N ARG A 303 16.47 -4.85 20.25
CA ARG A 303 16.75 -3.58 20.90
C ARG A 303 15.65 -2.56 20.62
N LYS A 304 15.01 -2.08 21.69
CA LYS A 304 14.07 -0.96 21.64
C LYS A 304 14.81 0.33 21.26
N ARG A 305 14.20 1.12 20.39
CA ARG A 305 14.74 2.43 20.03
C ARG A 305 14.52 3.41 21.17
N LYS A 306 15.48 4.29 21.40
CA LYS A 306 15.30 5.43 22.30
C LYS A 306 14.52 6.50 21.53
N MET A 307 13.35 6.86 22.05
CA MET A 307 12.51 7.93 21.51
C MET A 307 12.57 9.16 22.43
N ASP A 308 12.25 10.33 21.87
CA ASP A 308 12.07 11.53 22.66
C ASP A 308 10.81 11.40 23.54
N PRO A 309 10.87 11.65 24.86
CA PRO A 309 9.69 11.63 25.72
C PRO A 309 8.55 12.55 25.24
N LYS A 310 8.86 13.70 24.64
CA LYS A 310 7.86 14.62 24.09
C LYS A 310 7.17 14.04 22.85
N PHE A 311 7.91 13.28 22.04
CA PHE A 311 7.32 12.53 20.94
C PHE A 311 6.34 11.48 21.44
N VAL A 312 6.73 10.71 22.47
CA VAL A 312 5.86 9.69 23.07
C VAL A 312 4.57 10.35 23.60
N ASP A 313 4.70 11.42 24.37
CA ASP A 313 3.55 12.16 24.91
C ASP A 313 2.63 12.69 23.79
N TYR A 314 3.21 13.30 22.74
CA TYR A 314 2.43 13.76 21.59
C TYR A 314 1.65 12.61 20.93
N MET A 315 2.32 11.49 20.66
CA MET A 315 1.72 10.31 20.02
C MET A 315 0.58 9.73 20.86
N MET A 316 0.71 9.72 22.19
CA MET A 316 -0.35 9.22 23.08
C MET A 316 -1.66 10.02 22.97
N HIS A 317 -1.58 11.29 22.56
CA HIS A 317 -2.72 12.19 22.44
C HIS A 317 -3.28 12.32 21.01
N HIS A 318 -2.46 12.08 19.98
CA HIS A 318 -2.83 12.37 18.58
C HIS A 318 -2.97 11.14 17.69
N VAL A 319 -2.59 9.95 18.17
CA VAL A 319 -2.90 8.70 17.47
C VAL A 319 -4.38 8.41 17.57
N ASP A 320 -4.97 8.00 16.44
CA ASP A 320 -6.32 7.45 16.37
C ASP A 320 -6.33 6.05 17.00
N TRP A 321 -6.59 6.01 18.31
CA TRP A 321 -6.60 4.76 19.07
C TRP A 321 -7.76 3.83 18.72
N GLU A 322 -8.82 4.33 18.07
CA GLU A 322 -9.92 3.51 17.59
C GLU A 322 -9.46 2.70 16.38
N ALA A 323 -8.80 3.35 15.41
CA ALA A 323 -8.18 2.64 14.29
C ALA A 323 -7.12 1.63 14.75
N GLU A 324 -6.25 2.01 15.69
CA GLU A 324 -5.22 1.10 16.22
C GLU A 324 -5.81 -0.10 16.98
N ALA A 325 -6.97 0.07 17.63
CA ALA A 325 -7.67 -1.02 18.31
C ALA A 325 -8.16 -2.11 17.34
N LEU A 326 -8.48 -1.76 16.08
CA LEU A 326 -8.84 -2.72 15.02
C LEU A 326 -7.76 -3.78 14.79
N VAL A 327 -6.50 -3.44 15.08
CA VAL A 327 -5.33 -4.32 14.88
C VAL A 327 -4.67 -4.72 16.21
N GLY A 328 -5.41 -4.54 17.30
CA GLY A 328 -5.08 -5.02 18.64
C GLY A 328 -4.12 -4.14 19.45
N TYR A 329 -3.81 -2.93 19.00
CA TYR A 329 -3.05 -1.98 19.82
C TYR A 329 -4.02 -1.20 20.73
N ARG A 330 -3.56 -0.84 21.93
CA ARG A 330 -4.37 -0.11 22.90
C ARG A 330 -3.55 1.02 23.48
N ARG A 331 -4.22 2.12 23.79
CA ARG A 331 -3.62 3.21 24.56
C ARG A 331 -3.18 2.66 25.90
N SER A 332 -1.88 2.75 26.22
CA SER A 332 -1.40 2.44 27.57
C SER A 332 -2.08 3.39 28.55
N THR A 333 -2.82 2.83 29.51
CA THR A 333 -3.43 3.59 30.61
C THR A 333 -2.43 3.85 31.75
N SER A 334 -1.22 3.30 31.65
CA SER A 334 -0.16 3.42 32.65
C SER A 334 0.78 4.57 32.27
N ALA A 335 0.64 5.70 32.94
CA ALA A 335 1.65 6.75 33.06
C ALA A 335 2.30 6.67 34.45
#